data_AF-A0A8S0UR60-F1
#
_entry.id   AF-A0A8S0UR60-F1
#
_cell.length_a   1.000
_cell.length_b   1.000
_cell.length_c   1.000
_cell.angle_alpha   90.00
_cell.angle_beta   90.00
_cell.angle_gamma   90.00
#
_symmetry.space_group_name_H-M   'P 1'
#
loop_
_entity.id
_entity.type
_entity.pdbx_description
1 polymer ?
#
loop_
_entity_poly.entity_id
_entity_poly.type
_entity_poly.pdbx_seq_one_letter_code
_entity_poly.pdbx_strand_id
1 'polypeptide(L)'
;MASNHTKKVLYDLSPYLVEYTDGTIERFVVTGLTPNVPPSPKDPTTGVASKDIIVFSPEVKARLFLPKLTDTNQKLPVLVYYHGGGFIVDSPYCLNFHRYMNFLAAEAKALIISVEYRLAPEHLLPIAYEDSWTALQWVASHVIANANIEKDPWIIKHGDFGHLYIGGDSAGGNIAHNIVLRAGVEPLLGDPQVGLTIR
;
A
#
# COMPACT_ATOMS: atom_id res chain seq x y z
N MET A 1 18.90 30.28 32.07
CA MET A 1 18.43 30.77 30.76
C MET A 1 18.46 29.59 29.82
N ALA A 2 17.30 29.02 29.47
CA ALA A 2 17.25 27.98 28.45
C ALA A 2 17.48 28.65 27.09
N SER A 3 18.57 28.27 26.42
CA SER A 3 18.85 28.70 25.06
C SER A 3 17.70 28.21 24.17
N ASN A 4 16.87 29.14 23.71
CA ASN A 4 15.82 28.86 22.75
C ASN A 4 16.49 28.72 21.38
N HIS A 5 17.14 27.59 21.13
CA HIS A 5 17.71 27.27 19.83
C HIS A 5 16.54 27.08 18.86
N THR A 6 16.14 28.16 18.18
CA THR A 6 15.21 28.08 17.07
C THR A 6 15.86 27.19 16.01
N LYS A 7 15.28 26.01 15.78
CA LYS A 7 15.77 25.09 14.75
C LYS A 7 15.77 25.81 13.41
N LYS A 8 16.87 25.73 12.67
CA LYS A 8 16.97 26.31 11.33
C LYS A 8 16.29 25.39 10.34
N VAL A 9 15.35 25.92 9.57
CA VAL A 9 14.66 25.18 8.51
C VAL A 9 15.63 24.87 7.37
N LEU A 10 15.66 23.61 6.94
CA LEU A 10 16.37 23.14 5.75
C LEU A 10 15.43 23.14 4.55
N TYR A 11 14.26 22.49 4.68
CA TYR A 11 13.19 22.48 3.67
C TYR A 11 11.85 22.78 4.33
N ASP A 12 11.06 23.62 3.67
CA ASP A 12 9.67 23.92 4.06
C ASP A 12 8.74 23.49 2.93
N LEU A 13 8.00 22.40 3.17
CA LEU A 13 6.99 21.86 2.27
C LEU A 13 5.60 22.00 2.90
N SER A 14 5.36 23.09 3.63
CA SER A 14 4.06 23.37 4.22
C SER A 14 2.92 23.32 3.19
N PRO A 15 1.76 22.71 3.52
CA PRO A 15 1.36 22.27 4.86
C PRO A 15 1.79 20.84 5.24
N TYR A 16 2.66 20.16 4.48
CA TYR A 16 2.93 18.74 4.68
C TYR A 16 3.98 18.46 5.76
N LEU A 17 5.18 18.99 5.57
CA LEU A 17 6.29 18.80 6.49
C LEU A 17 7.29 19.95 6.43
N VAL A 18 8.05 20.08 7.52
CA VAL A 18 9.27 20.89 7.59
C VAL A 18 10.42 19.99 8.01
N GLU A 19 11.52 20.07 7.29
CA GLU A 19 12.79 19.45 7.66
C GLU A 19 13.73 20.53 8.19
N TYR A 20 14.38 20.25 9.31
CA TYR A 20 15.34 21.15 9.94
C TYR A 20 16.78 20.71 9.66
N THR A 21 17.73 21.65 9.75
CA THR A 21 19.15 21.37 9.46
C THR A 21 19.80 20.37 10.43
N ASP A 22 19.16 20.07 11.56
CA ASP A 22 19.58 19.05 12.51
C ASP A 22 19.06 17.63 12.15
N GLY A 23 18.36 17.49 11.02
CA GLY A 23 17.75 16.24 10.55
C GLY A 23 16.40 15.92 11.19
N THR A 24 15.89 16.77 12.09
CA THR A 24 14.54 16.59 12.62
C THR A 24 13.49 16.92 11.56
N ILE A 25 12.42 16.13 11.51
CA ILE A 25 11.32 16.29 10.57
C ILE A 25 10.04 16.48 11.37
N GLU A 26 9.31 17.56 11.09
CA GLU A 26 7.99 17.81 11.64
C GLU A 26 6.96 17.63 10.53
N ARG A 27 6.11 16.61 10.67
CA ARG A 27 5.02 16.33 9.74
C ARG A 27 3.72 16.90 10.29
N PHE A 28 3.23 17.96 9.67
CA PHE A 28 1.97 18.58 10.07
C PHE A 28 0.77 17.82 9.49
N VAL A 29 0.96 17.21 8.32
CA VAL A 29 -0.08 16.45 7.62
C VAL A 29 0.51 15.12 7.15
N VAL A 30 0.51 14.11 8.02
CA VAL A 30 0.97 12.76 7.67
C VAL A 30 -0.01 12.05 6.73
N THR A 31 -1.31 12.37 6.82
CA THR A 31 -2.40 11.59 6.22
C THR A 31 -3.29 12.41 5.27
N GLY A 32 -2.67 13.32 4.50
CA GLY A 32 -3.35 14.03 3.41
C GLY A 32 -4.62 14.79 3.85
N LEU A 33 -4.56 15.43 5.02
CA LEU A 33 -5.61 16.22 5.68
C LEU A 33 -6.76 15.39 6.29
N THR A 34 -6.68 14.05 6.33
CA THR A 34 -7.72 13.19 6.90
C THR A 34 -7.18 12.19 7.92
N PRO A 35 -7.89 11.85 9.00
CA PRO A 35 -7.34 10.96 10.02
C PRO A 35 -7.19 9.52 9.49
N ASN A 36 -6.31 8.75 10.15
CA ASN A 36 -6.31 7.29 9.99
C ASN A 36 -7.59 6.69 10.57
N VAL A 37 -8.09 5.65 9.91
CA VAL A 37 -9.25 4.88 10.37
C VAL A 37 -8.88 3.42 10.61
N PRO A 38 -9.50 2.76 11.60
CA PRO A 38 -9.31 1.33 11.80
C PRO A 38 -9.87 0.54 10.60
N PRO A 39 -9.39 -0.70 10.39
CA PRO A 39 -10.04 -1.59 9.45
C PRO A 39 -11.44 -1.96 9.99
N SER A 40 -12.34 -2.35 9.09
CA SER A 40 -13.72 -2.71 9.43
C SER A 40 -14.05 -4.10 8.90
N PRO A 41 -14.66 -5.00 9.70
CA PRO A 41 -15.12 -6.30 9.21
C PRO A 41 -16.25 -6.17 8.18
N LYS A 42 -16.91 -5.00 8.11
CA LYS A 42 -17.95 -4.69 7.13
C LYS A 42 -18.16 -3.18 7.05
N ASP A 43 -17.66 -2.55 6.00
CA ASP A 43 -17.94 -1.15 5.69
C ASP A 43 -19.45 -0.96 5.48
N PRO A 44 -20.10 0.01 6.14
CA PRO A 44 -21.55 0.18 6.06
C PRO A 44 -22.04 0.65 4.69
N THR A 45 -21.18 1.26 3.87
CA THR A 45 -21.56 1.83 2.57
C THR A 45 -21.44 0.80 1.47
N THR A 46 -20.33 0.07 1.46
CA THR A 46 -19.93 -0.83 0.35
C THR A 46 -20.05 -2.31 0.73
N GLY A 47 -20.13 -2.63 2.02
CA GLY A 47 -20.12 -4.00 2.52
C GLY A 47 -18.75 -4.69 2.46
N VAL A 48 -17.69 -3.98 2.09
CA VAL A 48 -16.31 -4.47 2.00
C VAL A 48 -15.77 -4.74 3.41
N ALA A 49 -15.10 -5.87 3.59
CA ALA A 49 -14.34 -6.16 4.80
C ALA A 49 -12.89 -5.73 4.63
N SER A 50 -12.24 -5.23 5.67
CA SER A 50 -10.83 -4.88 5.67
C SER A 50 -10.11 -5.37 6.93
N LYS A 51 -8.80 -5.57 6.80
CA LYS A 51 -7.89 -5.91 7.91
C LYS A 51 -6.47 -5.44 7.61
N ASP A 52 -5.71 -5.16 8.66
CA ASP A 52 -4.30 -4.81 8.56
C ASP A 52 -3.45 -6.06 8.75
N ILE A 53 -2.35 -6.14 7.98
CA ILE A 53 -1.41 -7.26 8.03
C ILE A 53 0.02 -6.75 8.06
N ILE A 54 0.91 -7.65 8.49
CA ILE A 54 2.35 -7.50 8.31
C ILE A 54 2.74 -8.38 7.12
N VAL A 55 3.35 -7.76 6.12
CA VAL A 55 3.84 -8.43 4.90
C VAL A 55 5.25 -8.95 5.15
N PHE A 56 6.13 -8.07 5.63
CA PHE A 56 7.50 -8.39 6.00
C PHE A 56 7.82 -7.64 7.28
N SER A 57 8.04 -8.37 8.35
CA SER A 57 8.16 -7.78 9.69
C SER A 57 9.55 -7.22 9.94
N PRO A 58 9.67 -6.04 10.58
CA PRO A 58 8.61 -5.07 10.91
C PRO A 58 8.28 -4.02 9.82
N GLU A 59 8.99 -4.00 8.70
CA GLU A 59 9.08 -2.84 7.80
C GLU A 59 7.92 -2.67 6.83
N VAL A 60 7.31 -3.76 6.34
CA VAL A 60 6.30 -3.69 5.28
C VAL A 60 4.96 -4.19 5.81
N LYS A 61 3.94 -3.32 5.73
CA LYS A 61 2.56 -3.61 6.14
C LYS A 61 1.61 -3.33 4.99
N ALA A 62 0.38 -3.81 5.11
CA ALA A 62 -0.66 -3.51 4.15
C ALA A 62 -2.05 -3.57 4.80
N ARG A 63 -3.02 -2.91 4.17
CA ARG A 63 -4.45 -3.11 4.44
C ARG A 63 -5.07 -3.92 3.30
N LEU A 64 -5.73 -5.01 3.65
CA LEU A 64 -6.52 -5.80 2.71
C LEU A 64 -7.95 -5.29 2.66
N PHE A 65 -8.56 -5.38 1.48
CA PHE A 65 -9.97 -5.11 1.24
C PHE A 65 -10.59 -6.26 0.47
N LEU A 66 -11.54 -6.95 1.10
CA LEU A 66 -12.28 -8.07 0.54
C LEU A 66 -13.72 -7.63 0.27
N PRO A 67 -14.17 -7.57 -1.00
CA PRO A 67 -15.54 -7.20 -1.32
C PRO A 67 -16.52 -8.26 -0.87
N LYS A 68 -17.80 -7.88 -0.82
CA LYS A 68 -18.87 -8.81 -0.49
C LYS A 68 -18.86 -9.98 -1.49
N LEU A 69 -18.63 -11.17 -0.98
CA LEU A 69 -18.64 -12.40 -1.75
C LEU A 69 -20.07 -12.83 -2.07
N THR A 70 -20.29 -13.34 -3.27
CA THR A 70 -21.54 -14.01 -3.67
C THR A 70 -21.47 -15.53 -3.48
N ASP A 71 -20.25 -16.09 -3.45
CA ASP A 71 -19.97 -17.50 -3.14
C ASP A 71 -18.74 -17.59 -2.22
N THR A 72 -18.77 -18.53 -1.28
CA THR A 72 -17.66 -18.89 -0.41
C THR A 72 -16.38 -19.33 -1.14
N ASN A 73 -16.48 -19.82 -2.37
CA ASN A 73 -15.33 -20.24 -3.20
C ASN A 73 -15.01 -19.26 -4.33
N GLN A 74 -15.62 -18.07 -4.31
CA GLN A 74 -15.41 -17.06 -5.35
C GLN A 74 -13.93 -16.65 -5.41
N LYS A 75 -13.37 -16.72 -6.62
CA LYS A 75 -12.07 -16.15 -7.00
C LYS A 75 -12.27 -14.74 -7.55
N LEU A 76 -11.40 -13.83 -7.16
CA LEU A 76 -11.45 -12.40 -7.44
C LEU A 76 -10.13 -11.95 -8.05
N PRO A 77 -10.15 -11.05 -9.05
CA PRO A 77 -8.95 -10.30 -9.43
C PRO A 77 -8.23 -9.73 -8.21
N VAL A 78 -6.91 -9.77 -8.23
CA VAL A 78 -6.07 -9.25 -7.15
C VAL A 78 -5.48 -7.92 -7.60
N LEU A 79 -5.59 -6.87 -6.77
CA LEU A 79 -4.95 -5.59 -7.02
C LEU A 79 -3.96 -5.27 -5.89
N VAL A 80 -2.69 -5.11 -6.23
CA VAL A 80 -1.70 -4.51 -5.34
C VAL A 80 -1.68 -3.00 -5.62
N TYR A 81 -2.04 -2.21 -4.62
CA TYR A 81 -2.21 -0.76 -4.72
C TYR A 81 -1.16 0.00 -3.91
N TYR A 82 -0.59 1.03 -4.52
CA TYR A 82 0.33 1.97 -3.89
C TYR A 82 -0.30 3.37 -3.87
N HIS A 83 -0.43 3.97 -2.69
CA HIS A 83 -1.04 5.28 -2.54
C HIS A 83 -0.16 6.42 -3.09
N GLY A 84 -0.77 7.57 -3.35
CA GLY A 84 -0.07 8.82 -3.67
C GLY A 84 0.56 9.49 -2.45
N GLY A 85 0.75 10.82 -2.51
CA GLY A 85 1.34 11.59 -1.41
C GLY A 85 2.81 11.97 -1.62
N GLY A 86 3.29 11.97 -2.87
CA GLY A 86 4.60 12.53 -3.23
C GLY A 86 5.79 11.79 -2.60
N PHE A 87 5.61 10.53 -2.21
CA PHE A 87 6.55 9.73 -1.39
C PHE A 87 6.76 10.24 0.03
N ILE A 88 6.08 11.31 0.42
CA ILE A 88 6.32 11.97 1.70
C ILE A 88 5.11 11.91 2.62
N VAL A 89 3.88 11.72 2.14
CA VAL A 89 2.69 11.68 3.01
C VAL A 89 1.76 10.56 2.56
N ASP A 90 0.66 10.45 3.30
CA ASP A 90 -0.41 9.49 3.17
C ASP A 90 -0.05 8.08 3.61
N SER A 91 -1.08 7.23 3.64
CA SER A 91 -1.04 5.84 4.09
C SER A 91 -2.33 5.15 3.63
N PRO A 92 -2.33 3.83 3.36
CA PRO A 92 -3.54 3.01 3.22
C PRO A 92 -4.56 3.16 4.36
N TYR A 93 -4.14 3.62 5.54
CA TYR A 93 -5.01 3.80 6.69
C TYR A 93 -5.75 5.14 6.70
N CYS A 94 -5.32 6.11 5.89
CA CYS A 94 -5.95 7.44 5.79
C CYS A 94 -7.38 7.32 5.28
N LEU A 95 -8.32 8.08 5.85
CA LEU A 95 -9.75 8.00 5.51
C LEU A 95 -10.02 8.10 4.00
N ASN A 96 -9.33 8.99 3.29
CA ASN A 96 -9.52 9.16 1.85
C ASN A 96 -9.11 7.91 1.05
N PHE A 97 -7.89 7.40 1.27
CA PHE A 97 -7.42 6.18 0.63
C PHE A 97 -8.24 4.96 1.05
N HIS A 98 -8.60 4.85 2.34
CA HIS A 98 -9.47 3.79 2.83
C HIS A 98 -10.84 3.82 2.14
N ARG A 99 -11.51 4.98 2.03
CA ARG A 99 -12.80 5.10 1.33
C ARG A 99 -12.66 4.76 -0.15
N TYR A 100 -11.62 5.27 -0.80
CA TYR A 100 -11.35 4.98 -2.20
C TYR A 100 -11.16 3.47 -2.45
N MET A 101 -10.38 2.79 -1.60
CA MET A 101 -10.19 1.34 -1.68
C MET A 101 -11.48 0.54 -1.41
N ASN A 102 -12.34 0.97 -0.49
CA ASN A 102 -13.65 0.34 -0.29
C ASN A 102 -14.51 0.43 -1.56
N PHE A 103 -14.63 1.63 -2.15
CA PHE A 103 -15.39 1.80 -3.39
C PHE A 103 -14.78 0.99 -4.54
N LEU A 104 -13.47 1.05 -4.72
CA LEU A 104 -12.78 0.34 -5.78
C LEU A 104 -12.93 -1.18 -5.64
N ALA A 105 -12.77 -1.73 -4.43
CA ALA A 105 -12.94 -3.17 -4.18
C ALA A 105 -14.36 -3.62 -4.51
N ALA A 106 -15.37 -2.85 -4.10
CA ALA A 106 -16.77 -3.17 -4.35
C ALA A 106 -17.15 -3.11 -5.84
N GLU A 107 -16.77 -2.04 -6.53
CA GLU A 107 -17.09 -1.82 -7.94
C GLU A 107 -16.32 -2.80 -8.85
N ALA A 108 -15.03 -2.98 -8.62
CA ALA A 108 -14.19 -3.87 -9.41
C ALA A 108 -14.37 -5.35 -9.04
N LYS A 109 -15.04 -5.65 -7.92
CA LYS A 109 -15.12 -6.99 -7.32
C LYS A 109 -13.72 -7.61 -7.20
N ALA A 110 -12.78 -6.84 -6.67
CA ALA A 110 -11.37 -7.22 -6.56
C ALA A 110 -10.93 -7.33 -5.10
N LEU A 111 -10.05 -8.30 -4.82
CA LEU A 111 -9.30 -8.35 -3.56
C LEU A 111 -8.15 -7.35 -3.67
N ILE A 112 -8.15 -6.32 -2.82
CA ILE A 112 -7.14 -5.26 -2.87
C ILE A 112 -6.17 -5.38 -1.70
N ILE A 113 -4.88 -5.23 -1.98
CA ILE A 113 -3.79 -5.13 -1.01
C ILE A 113 -3.20 -3.72 -1.15
N SER A 114 -3.53 -2.81 -0.23
CA SER A 114 -3.04 -1.44 -0.23
C SER A 114 -1.81 -1.33 0.68
N VAL A 115 -0.65 -1.03 0.10
CA VAL A 115 0.66 -1.18 0.73
C VAL A 115 1.05 0.08 1.52
N GLU A 116 1.53 -0.11 2.75
CA GLU A 116 2.14 0.93 3.59
C GLU A 116 3.65 0.93 3.34
N TYR A 117 4.09 1.61 2.28
CA TYR A 117 5.52 1.76 1.98
C TYR A 117 6.13 2.89 2.82
N ARG A 118 7.43 2.81 3.11
CA ARG A 118 8.13 3.84 3.92
C ARG A 118 8.28 5.16 3.16
N LEU A 119 8.12 6.26 3.89
CA LEU A 119 8.10 7.62 3.36
C LEU A 119 9.45 8.33 3.49
N ALA A 120 9.75 9.19 2.52
CA ALA A 120 10.82 10.19 2.61
C ALA A 120 10.34 11.38 3.46
N PRO A 121 11.23 12.10 4.17
CA PRO A 121 12.68 12.04 4.09
C PRO A 121 13.36 10.97 4.97
N GLU A 122 12.65 10.37 5.94
CA GLU A 122 13.21 9.36 6.85
C GLU A 122 13.74 8.14 6.08
N HIS A 123 13.07 7.79 4.98
CA HIS A 123 13.44 6.71 4.08
C HIS A 123 13.44 7.20 2.63
N LEU A 124 14.60 7.68 2.17
CA LEU A 124 14.78 8.14 0.80
C LEU A 124 14.60 7.00 -0.21
N LEU A 125 14.28 7.36 -1.46
CA LEU A 125 14.30 6.41 -2.57
C LEU A 125 15.69 5.76 -2.67
N PRO A 126 15.78 4.44 -2.95
CA PRO A 126 14.74 3.60 -3.52
C PRO A 126 13.85 2.83 -2.52
N ILE A 127 13.89 3.14 -1.21
CA ILE A 127 13.25 2.31 -0.17
C ILE A 127 11.75 2.06 -0.45
N ALA A 128 11.00 3.08 -0.88
CA ALA A 128 9.58 2.91 -1.21
C ALA A 128 9.35 1.88 -2.34
N TYR A 129 10.25 1.79 -3.32
CA TYR A 129 10.19 0.77 -4.37
C TYR A 129 10.56 -0.62 -3.83
N GLU A 130 11.52 -0.71 -2.92
CA GLU A 130 11.94 -1.98 -2.31
C GLU A 130 10.83 -2.57 -1.44
N ASP A 131 10.15 -1.75 -0.62
CA ASP A 131 8.99 -2.15 0.17
C ASP A 131 7.85 -2.62 -0.74
N SER A 132 7.59 -1.86 -1.80
CA SER A 132 6.53 -2.15 -2.77
C SER A 132 6.79 -3.43 -3.56
N TRP A 133 8.05 -3.69 -3.93
CA TRP A 133 8.48 -4.95 -4.55
C TRP A 133 8.35 -6.13 -3.58
N THR A 134 8.77 -5.93 -2.33
CA THR A 134 8.64 -6.93 -1.27
C THR A 134 7.18 -7.32 -1.07
N ALA A 135 6.27 -6.34 -1.05
CA ALA A 135 4.83 -6.59 -0.97
C ALA A 135 4.29 -7.36 -2.17
N LEU A 136 4.70 -7.01 -3.40
CA LEU A 136 4.27 -7.73 -4.60
C LEU A 136 4.77 -9.19 -4.59
N GLN A 137 6.04 -9.41 -4.25
CA GLN A 137 6.60 -10.77 -4.14
C GLN A 137 5.89 -11.59 -3.06
N TRP A 138 5.60 -10.98 -1.92
CA TRP A 138 4.82 -11.63 -0.85
C TRP A 138 3.41 -12.02 -1.35
N VAL A 139 2.71 -11.12 -2.04
CA VAL A 139 1.39 -11.43 -2.64
C VAL A 139 1.51 -12.59 -3.62
N ALA A 140 2.44 -12.51 -4.58
CA ALA A 140 2.66 -13.55 -5.59
C ALA A 140 2.98 -14.92 -4.97
N SER A 141 3.74 -14.96 -3.87
CA SER A 141 4.12 -16.21 -3.18
C SER A 141 2.94 -17.06 -2.68
N HIS A 142 1.74 -16.49 -2.55
CA HIS A 142 0.57 -17.20 -2.04
C HIS A 142 0.16 -18.40 -2.90
N VAL A 143 0.47 -18.37 -4.21
CA VAL A 143 0.19 -19.50 -5.12
C VAL A 143 1.08 -20.71 -4.87
N ILE A 144 2.24 -20.53 -4.22
CA ILE A 144 3.23 -21.59 -4.02
C ILE A 144 2.86 -22.38 -2.76
N ALA A 145 2.25 -23.55 -2.90
CA ALA A 145 1.74 -24.36 -1.78
C ALA A 145 2.71 -24.51 -0.59
N ASN A 146 4.00 -24.77 -0.85
CA ASN A 146 5.01 -25.10 0.16
C ASN A 146 6.05 -23.99 0.39
N ALA A 147 5.70 -22.71 0.20
CA ALA A 147 6.60 -21.62 0.57
C ALA A 147 6.73 -21.51 2.10
N ASN A 148 7.96 -21.35 2.61
CA ASN A 148 8.24 -21.03 4.02
C ASN A 148 7.94 -19.55 4.32
N ILE A 149 6.75 -19.08 3.95
CA ILE A 149 6.29 -17.70 4.08
C ILE A 149 4.90 -17.74 4.74
N GLU A 150 4.67 -16.87 5.71
CA GLU A 150 3.34 -16.72 6.31
C GLU A 150 2.36 -16.21 5.24
N LYS A 151 1.27 -16.94 5.05
CA LYS A 151 0.27 -16.65 4.03
C LYS A 151 -1.03 -16.14 4.63
N ASP A 152 -1.66 -15.21 3.93
CA ASP A 152 -2.95 -14.69 4.30
C ASP A 152 -4.11 -15.55 3.75
N PRO A 153 -5.07 -15.97 4.60
CA PRO A 153 -6.17 -16.83 4.18
C PRO A 153 -7.12 -16.17 3.17
N TRP A 154 -7.28 -14.84 3.16
CA TRP A 154 -8.11 -14.16 2.17
C TRP A 154 -7.47 -14.27 0.79
N ILE A 155 -6.15 -14.08 0.70
CA ILE A 155 -5.41 -14.14 -0.56
C ILE A 155 -5.42 -15.57 -1.12
N ILE A 156 -5.12 -16.59 -0.29
CA ILE A 156 -5.15 -18.00 -0.74
C ILE A 156 -6.55 -18.37 -1.24
N LYS A 157 -7.57 -18.06 -0.43
CA LYS A 157 -8.93 -18.53 -0.68
C LYS A 157 -9.58 -17.80 -1.86
N HIS A 158 -9.44 -16.48 -1.92
CA HIS A 158 -10.19 -15.63 -2.84
C HIS A 158 -9.36 -14.99 -3.95
N GLY A 159 -8.03 -14.99 -3.89
CA GLY A 159 -7.20 -14.42 -4.96
C GLY A 159 -7.20 -15.27 -6.23
N ASP A 160 -7.42 -14.61 -7.38
CA ASP A 160 -7.18 -15.12 -8.73
C ASP A 160 -5.86 -14.56 -9.29
N PHE A 161 -4.84 -15.40 -9.31
CA PHE A 161 -3.51 -15.02 -9.78
C PHE A 161 -3.34 -15.12 -11.30
N GLY A 162 -4.36 -15.57 -12.03
CA GLY A 162 -4.47 -15.33 -13.47
C GLY A 162 -4.85 -13.88 -13.79
N HIS A 163 -5.26 -13.10 -12.79
CA HIS A 163 -5.71 -11.72 -12.91
C HIS A 163 -5.12 -10.86 -11.79
N LEU A 164 -3.78 -10.81 -11.72
CA LEU A 164 -3.05 -9.94 -10.79
C LEU A 164 -2.78 -8.58 -11.44
N TYR A 165 -3.21 -7.51 -10.79
CA TYR A 165 -3.03 -6.14 -11.24
C TYR A 165 -2.16 -5.35 -10.26
N ILE A 166 -1.38 -4.43 -10.80
CA ILE A 166 -0.58 -3.47 -10.04
C ILE A 166 -1.09 -2.07 -10.36
N GLY A 167 -1.29 -1.24 -9.35
CA GLY A 167 -1.66 0.15 -9.58
C GLY A 167 -1.38 1.11 -8.46
N GLY A 168 -1.63 2.38 -8.74
CA GLY A 168 -1.43 3.48 -7.81
C GLY A 168 -1.70 4.83 -8.46
N ASP A 169 -1.76 5.86 -7.64
CA ASP A 169 -1.99 7.24 -8.05
C ASP A 169 -0.77 8.13 -7.74
N SER A 170 -0.49 9.14 -8.58
CA SER A 170 0.60 10.10 -8.34
C SER A 170 1.96 9.40 -8.08
N ALA A 171 2.58 9.59 -6.91
CA ALA A 171 3.79 8.86 -6.49
C ALA A 171 3.59 7.34 -6.48
N GLY A 172 2.42 6.85 -6.07
CA GLY A 172 2.05 5.44 -6.16
C GLY A 172 1.92 4.93 -7.60
N GLY A 173 1.50 5.79 -8.54
CA GLY A 173 1.52 5.49 -9.97
C GLY A 173 2.94 5.36 -10.52
N ASN A 174 3.86 6.20 -10.04
CA ASN A 174 5.29 6.07 -10.33
C ASN A 174 5.87 4.76 -9.77
N ILE A 175 5.50 4.38 -8.53
CA ILE A 175 5.85 3.07 -7.95
C ILE A 175 5.33 1.95 -8.84
N ALA A 176 4.02 1.95 -9.16
CA ALA A 176 3.39 0.93 -9.99
C ALA A 176 4.12 0.73 -11.33
N HIS A 177 4.49 1.83 -12.00
CA HIS A 177 5.28 1.78 -13.23
C HIS A 177 6.63 1.09 -13.03
N ASN A 178 7.42 1.50 -12.04
CA ASN A 178 8.75 0.92 -11.78
C ASN A 178 8.66 -0.56 -11.36
N ILE A 179 7.66 -0.92 -10.57
CA ILE A 179 7.43 -2.30 -10.13
C ILE A 179 7.05 -3.20 -11.32
N VAL A 180 6.22 -2.73 -12.25
CA VAL A 180 5.89 -3.48 -13.47
C VAL A 180 7.11 -3.66 -14.38
N LEU A 181 7.93 -2.61 -14.56
CA LEU A 181 9.19 -2.74 -15.29
C LEU A 181 10.11 -3.79 -14.66
N ARG A 182 10.23 -3.76 -13.32
CA ARG A 182 11.01 -4.74 -12.58
C ARG A 182 10.47 -6.16 -12.75
N ALA A 183 9.15 -6.36 -12.69
CA ALA A 183 8.52 -7.66 -12.93
C ALA A 183 8.77 -8.23 -14.34
N GLY A 184 9.07 -7.37 -15.32
CA GLY A 184 9.44 -7.78 -16.68
C GLY A 184 10.86 -8.34 -16.80
N VAL A 185 11.73 -8.13 -15.80
CA VAL A 185 13.14 -8.57 -15.81
C VAL A 185 13.50 -9.46 -14.63
N GLU A 186 12.78 -9.35 -13.51
CA GLU A 186 12.90 -10.19 -12.32
C GLU A 186 11.61 -10.99 -12.13
N PRO A 187 11.67 -12.34 -12.10
CA PRO A 187 10.47 -13.15 -12.00
C PRO A 187 9.77 -12.96 -10.65
N LEU A 188 8.44 -12.91 -10.70
CA LEU A 188 7.60 -13.02 -9.51
C LEU A 188 7.50 -14.48 -9.07
N LEU A 189 7.41 -14.68 -7.76
CA LEU A 189 7.20 -16.00 -7.18
C LEU A 189 5.89 -16.62 -7.72
N GLY A 190 6.02 -17.77 -8.40
CA GLY A 190 4.87 -18.52 -8.92
C GLY A 190 4.34 -18.04 -10.29
N ASP A 191 5.04 -17.11 -10.95
CA ASP A 191 4.79 -16.65 -12.33
C ASP A 191 3.32 -16.29 -12.66
N PRO A 192 2.67 -15.39 -11.87
CA PRO A 192 1.31 -14.95 -12.14
C PRO A 192 1.22 -14.09 -13.41
N GLN A 193 0.03 -14.03 -14.03
CA GLN A 193 -0.22 -13.07 -15.12
C GLN A 193 -0.44 -11.67 -14.53
N VAL A 194 0.40 -10.71 -14.92
CA VAL A 194 0.42 -9.35 -14.36
C VAL A 194 -0.10 -8.32 -15.36
N GLY A 195 -1.15 -7.58 -14.98
CA GLY A 195 -1.63 -6.37 -15.65
C GLY A 195 -1.24 -5.09 -14.92
N LEU A 196 -1.17 -3.96 -15.63
CA LEU A 196 -0.88 -2.63 -15.07
C LEU A 196 -2.10 -1.71 -15.16
N THR A 197 -2.39 -0.98 -14.08
CA THR A 197 -3.37 0.11 -14.05
C THR A 197 -2.77 1.35 -13.37
N ILE A 198 -2.83 2.51 -14.01
CA ILE A 198 -2.30 3.79 -13.48
C ILE A 198 -3.42 4.82 -13.52
N ARG A 199 -3.60 5.60 -12.45
CA ARG A 199 -4.53 6.73 -12.43
C ARG A 199 -3.89 8.04 -12.01
#